data_AF-A0A139NZV3-F1
#
_entry.id   AF-A0A139NZV3-F1
#
_cell.length_a   1.000
_cell.length_b   1.000
_cell.length_c   1.000
_cell.angle_alpha   90.00
_cell.angle_beta   90.00
_cell.angle_gamma   90.00
#
_symmetry.space_group_name_H-M   'P 1'
#
loop_
_entity.id
_entity.type
_entity.pdbx_description
1 polymer ?
#
loop_
_entity_poly.entity_id
_entity_poly.type
_entity_poly.pdbx_seq_one_letter_code
_entity_poly.pdbx_strand_id
1 'polypeptide(L)'
;MAIEKGLIPDVKVIPSEGMRYGFADFRSAGLVEETVNLPEELWLKTDKEQFEWLNNKIGGFREGMTWHHTEIPGQMELVPYGIHNIIPHNGGRTIGMWAYAPR
;
A
#
# COMPACT_ATOMS: atom_id res chain seq x y z
N MET A 1 3.80 -20.19 -14.63
CA MET A 1 4.29 -18.85 -14.17
C MET A 1 4.79 -18.95 -12.73
N ALA A 2 5.52 -17.96 -12.19
CA ALA A 2 6.09 -18.04 -10.83
C ALA A 2 5.01 -18.19 -9.72
N ILE A 3 3.84 -17.58 -9.92
CA ILE A 3 2.65 -17.70 -9.06
C ILE A 3 2.11 -19.14 -9.07
N GLU A 4 1.92 -19.74 -10.25
CA GLU A 4 1.47 -21.14 -10.39
C GLU A 4 2.45 -22.16 -9.77
N LYS A 5 3.72 -21.77 -9.60
CA LYS A 5 4.75 -22.57 -8.94
C LYS A 5 4.83 -22.31 -7.43
N GLY A 6 3.98 -21.43 -6.87
CA GLY A 6 3.97 -21.06 -5.45
C GLY A 6 5.20 -20.26 -5.00
N LEU A 7 5.97 -19.71 -5.95
CA LEU A 7 7.22 -18.98 -5.65
C LEU A 7 6.95 -17.53 -5.22
N ILE A 8 5.75 -17.02 -5.50
CA ILE A 8 5.30 -15.66 -5.17
C ILE A 8 3.83 -15.76 -4.74
N PRO A 9 3.39 -15.04 -3.69
CA PRO A 9 1.98 -14.99 -3.30
C PRO A 9 1.06 -14.55 -4.45
N ASP A 10 -0.13 -15.14 -4.52
CA ASP A 10 -1.18 -14.70 -5.45
C ASP A 10 -1.94 -13.52 -4.87
N VAL A 11 -1.48 -12.30 -5.18
CA VAL A 11 -2.17 -11.07 -4.81
C VAL A 11 -3.13 -10.67 -5.92
N LYS A 12 -4.42 -10.72 -5.63
CA LYS A 12 -5.46 -10.30 -6.57
C LYS A 12 -5.43 -8.79 -6.74
N VAL A 13 -5.49 -8.34 -7.99
CA VAL A 13 -5.72 -6.93 -8.33
C VAL A 13 -7.16 -6.80 -8.81
N ILE A 14 -7.99 -6.11 -8.04
CA ILE A 14 -9.42 -5.94 -8.30
C ILE A 14 -9.61 -4.75 -9.24
N PRO A 15 -10.12 -4.96 -10.48
CA PRO A 15 -10.35 -3.87 -11.42
C PRO A 15 -11.31 -2.82 -10.85
N SER A 16 -11.03 -1.55 -11.14
CA SER A 16 -11.89 -0.42 -10.80
C SER A 16 -12.10 0.45 -12.03
N GLU A 17 -13.30 1.01 -12.19
CA GLU A 17 -13.61 1.87 -13.32
C GLU A 17 -12.65 3.07 -13.39
N GLY A 18 -12.15 3.37 -14.58
CA GLY A 18 -11.19 4.46 -14.82
C GLY A 18 -9.74 4.19 -14.36
N MET A 19 -9.45 3.02 -13.77
CA MET A 19 -8.11 2.65 -13.30
C MET A 19 -7.39 1.74 -14.29
N ARG A 20 -6.10 2.00 -14.54
CA ARG A 20 -5.29 1.20 -15.47
C ARG A 20 -5.12 -0.25 -15.01
N TYR A 21 -4.97 -0.46 -13.70
CA TYR A 21 -4.70 -1.77 -13.12
C TYR A 21 -5.84 -2.23 -12.19
N GLY A 22 -6.20 -1.41 -11.21
CA GLY A 22 -7.08 -1.82 -10.10
C GLY A 22 -6.34 -1.87 -8.76
N PHE A 23 -7.03 -2.27 -7.69
CA PHE A 23 -6.48 -2.23 -6.32
C PHE A 23 -5.98 -3.60 -5.88
N ALA A 24 -4.79 -3.65 -5.28
CA ALA A 24 -4.18 -4.90 -4.82
C ALA A 24 -4.74 -5.31 -3.45
N ASP A 25 -5.26 -6.53 -3.34
CA ASP A 25 -5.79 -7.09 -2.10
C ASP A 25 -4.69 -7.86 -1.35
N PHE A 26 -3.75 -7.11 -0.76
CA PHE A 26 -2.68 -7.68 0.06
C PHE A 26 -3.21 -8.38 1.32
N ARG A 27 -4.35 -7.92 1.85
CA ARG A 27 -4.97 -8.47 3.05
C ARG A 27 -5.46 -9.89 2.82
N SER A 28 -6.22 -10.15 1.76
CA SER A 28 -6.67 -11.51 1.42
C SER A 28 -5.53 -12.44 1.06
N ALA A 29 -4.39 -11.89 0.61
CA ALA A 29 -3.16 -12.64 0.40
C ALA A 29 -2.35 -12.93 1.69
N GLY A 30 -2.80 -12.43 2.85
CA GLY A 30 -2.13 -12.63 4.14
C GLY A 30 -0.82 -11.84 4.29
N LEU A 31 -0.66 -10.74 3.55
CA LEU A 31 0.59 -9.97 3.49
C LEU A 31 0.57 -8.68 4.31
N VAL A 32 -0.56 -8.35 4.95
CA VAL A 32 -0.70 -7.15 5.77
C VAL A 32 -0.29 -7.46 7.21
N GLU A 33 0.79 -6.85 7.69
CA GLU A 33 1.21 -6.96 9.08
C GLU A 33 0.47 -5.98 9.99
N GLU A 34 0.26 -4.75 9.52
CA GLU A 34 -0.40 -3.68 10.26
C GLU A 34 -1.37 -2.94 9.37
N THR A 35 -2.49 -2.50 9.93
CA THR A 35 -3.39 -1.53 9.29
C THR A 35 -3.53 -0.34 10.20
N VAL A 36 -3.18 0.84 9.70
CA VAL A 36 -3.22 2.10 10.46
C VAL A 36 -3.94 3.16 9.65
N ASN A 37 -4.83 3.92 10.29
CA ASN A 37 -5.44 5.09 9.67
C ASN A 37 -4.53 6.30 9.88
N LEU A 38 -4.01 6.83 8.78
CA LEU A 38 -3.23 8.05 8.71
C LEU A 38 -4.15 9.28 8.93
N PRO A 39 -3.81 10.19 9.85
CA PRO A 39 -4.54 11.44 10.05
C PRO A 39 -4.64 12.29 8.78
N GLU A 40 -5.77 12.97 8.59
CA GLU A 40 -6.06 13.78 7.38
C GLU A 40 -5.01 14.85 7.11
N GLU A 41 -4.45 15.46 8.15
CA GLU A 41 -3.40 16.48 8.03
C GLU A 41 -2.10 15.94 7.41
N LEU A 42 -1.94 14.62 7.36
CA LEU A 42 -0.79 13.95 6.75
C LEU A 42 -1.08 13.42 5.34
N TRP A 43 -2.33 13.40 4.86
CA TRP A 43 -2.69 12.73 3.60
C TRP A 43 -1.91 13.24 2.37
N LEU A 44 -1.67 14.54 2.29
CA LEU A 44 -0.95 15.16 1.17
C LEU A 44 0.53 15.44 1.47
N LYS A 45 1.05 14.89 2.57
CA LYS A 45 2.47 14.97 2.91
C LYS A 45 3.32 14.00 2.07
N THR A 46 4.63 14.19 2.14
CA THR A 46 5.58 13.30 1.47
C THR A 46 5.52 11.88 2.06
N ASP A 47 5.88 10.86 1.27
CA ASP A 47 5.96 9.48 1.77
C ASP A 47 6.88 9.40 2.99
N LYS A 48 7.96 10.18 3.01
CA LYS A 48 8.87 10.26 4.16
C LYS A 48 8.15 10.66 5.44
N GLU A 49 7.41 11.77 5.42
CA GLU A 49 6.69 12.27 6.60
C GLU A 49 5.60 11.30 7.06
N GLN A 50 4.85 10.73 6.10
CA GLN A 50 3.81 9.75 6.40
C GLN A 50 4.41 8.48 7.03
N PHE A 51 5.48 7.95 6.44
CA PHE A 51 6.09 6.70 6.88
C PHE A 51 6.80 6.88 8.22
N GLU A 52 7.42 8.04 8.47
CA GLU A 52 7.99 8.36 9.78
C GLU A 52 6.92 8.34 10.88
N TRP A 53 5.77 8.99 10.65
CA TRP A 53 4.65 8.96 11.58
C TRP A 53 4.11 7.54 11.82
N LEU A 54 3.91 6.77 10.74
CA LEU A 54 3.39 5.42 10.81
C LEU A 54 4.37 4.47 11.52
N ASN A 55 5.67 4.56 11.22
CA ASN A 55 6.69 3.77 11.89
C ASN A 55 6.73 4.08 13.38
N ASN A 56 6.70 5.36 13.76
CA ASN A 56 6.62 5.75 15.18
C ASN A 56 5.35 5.20 15.85
N LYS A 57 4.22 5.15 15.14
CA LYS A 57 2.94 4.62 15.66
C LYS A 57 3.01 3.13 15.99
N ILE A 58 3.75 2.33 15.21
CA ILE A 58 3.86 0.87 15.38
C ILE A 58 5.11 0.42 16.16
N GLY A 59 5.85 1.36 16.76
CA GLY A 59 7.03 1.05 17.57
C GLY A 59 8.36 0.99 16.79
N GLY A 60 8.40 1.44 15.55
CA GLY A 60 9.61 1.61 14.76
C GLY A 60 9.48 1.12 13.31
N PHE A 61 10.54 1.35 12.53
CA PHE A 61 10.69 0.81 11.19
C PHE A 61 10.86 -0.72 11.23
N ARG A 62 10.28 -1.43 10.26
CA ARG A 62 10.46 -2.88 10.06
C ARG A 62 11.21 -3.13 8.75
N GLU A 63 12.35 -3.80 8.84
CA GLU A 63 13.17 -4.12 7.67
C GLU A 63 12.40 -5.01 6.68
N GLY A 64 12.50 -4.71 5.39
CA GLY A 64 11.81 -5.45 4.32
C GLY A 64 10.34 -5.07 4.10
N MET A 65 9.78 -4.17 4.91
CA MET A 65 8.38 -3.72 4.81
C MET A 65 8.27 -2.32 4.20
N THR A 66 7.09 -2.01 3.66
CA THR A 66 6.70 -0.67 3.20
C THR A 66 5.25 -0.41 3.54
N TRP A 67 4.88 0.87 3.64
CA TRP A 67 3.49 1.27 3.74
C TRP A 67 2.87 1.36 2.35
N HIS A 68 1.75 0.67 2.17
CA HIS A 68 0.88 0.70 1.00
C HIS A 68 -0.27 1.67 1.24
N HIS A 69 -0.43 2.64 0.33
CA HIS A 69 -1.62 3.50 0.30
C HIS A 69 -2.78 2.77 -0.36
N THR A 70 -3.76 2.33 0.43
CA THR A 70 -4.94 1.62 -0.09
C THR A 70 -5.88 2.56 -0.86
N GLU A 71 -6.92 1.99 -1.47
CA GLU A 71 -8.05 2.72 -2.05
C GLU A 71 -8.92 3.45 -1.02
N ILE A 72 -8.86 3.03 0.26
CA ILE A 72 -9.66 3.59 1.34
C ILE A 72 -8.93 4.81 1.92
N PRO A 73 -9.56 6.00 1.95
CA PRO A 73 -8.93 7.21 2.46
C PRO A 73 -8.33 7.07 3.85
N GLY A 74 -7.05 7.44 3.97
CA GLY A 74 -6.28 7.34 5.20
C GLY A 74 -5.83 5.92 5.58
N GLN A 75 -6.38 4.85 5.01
CA GLN A 75 -5.99 3.50 5.38
C GLN A 75 -4.63 3.14 4.75
N MET A 76 -3.65 2.89 5.63
CA MET A 76 -2.31 2.47 5.31
C MET A 76 -2.11 1.03 5.77
N GLU A 77 -1.51 0.21 4.90
CA GLU A 77 -1.17 -1.18 5.22
C GLU A 77 0.33 -1.39 5.19
N LEU A 78 0.89 -2.00 6.22
CA LEU A 78 2.29 -2.40 6.22
C LEU A 78 2.41 -3.76 5.53
N VAL A 79 3.11 -3.79 4.38
CA VAL A 79 3.24 -4.99 3.52
C VAL A 79 4.71 -5.21 3.10
N PRO A 80 5.11 -6.42 2.67
CA PRO A 80 6.45 -6.68 2.16
C PRO A 80 6.79 -5.81 0.93
N TYR A 81 7.88 -5.05 1.02
CA TYR A 81 8.30 -4.12 -0.03
C TYR A 81 8.51 -4.80 -1.38
N GLY A 82 9.18 -5.96 -1.38
CA GLY A 82 9.45 -6.70 -2.61
C GLY A 82 8.18 -7.12 -3.35
N ILE A 83 7.18 -7.60 -2.62
CA ILE A 83 5.90 -8.04 -3.19
C ILE A 83 5.10 -6.83 -3.67
N HIS A 84 4.99 -5.78 -2.86
CA HIS A 84 4.32 -4.54 -3.24
C HIS A 84 4.88 -3.94 -4.54
N ASN A 85 6.20 -3.95 -4.70
CA ASN A 85 6.87 -3.30 -5.83
C ASN A 85 6.74 -4.07 -7.17
N ILE A 86 6.47 -5.38 -7.13
CA ILE A 86 6.34 -6.20 -8.36
C ILE A 86 4.90 -6.39 -8.83
N ILE A 87 3.91 -6.03 -8.01
CA ILE A 87 2.49 -6.10 -8.37
C ILE A 87 2.09 -4.75 -8.95
N PRO A 88 1.75 -4.64 -10.24
CA PRO A 88 1.23 -3.39 -10.80
C PRO A 88 -0.17 -3.14 -10.26
N HIS A 89 -0.36 -2.03 -9.55
CA HIS A 89 -1.64 -1.68 -8.95
C HIS A 89 -1.83 -0.16 -8.88
N ASN A 90 -3.08 0.23 -8.67
CA ASN A 90 -3.51 1.55 -8.23
C ASN A 90 -3.67 1.53 -6.71
N GLY A 91 -3.70 2.71 -6.10
CA GLY A 91 -3.81 2.91 -4.66
C GLY A 91 -4.00 4.39 -4.35
N GLY A 92 -3.92 4.76 -3.07
CA GLY A 92 -4.19 6.13 -2.59
C GLY A 92 -3.32 7.22 -3.22
N ARG A 93 -2.17 6.86 -3.81
CA ARG A 93 -1.26 7.76 -4.55
C ARG A 93 -1.63 7.94 -6.04
N THR A 94 -2.64 7.24 -6.55
CA THR A 94 -3.09 7.40 -7.94
C THR A 94 -3.72 8.79 -8.14
N ILE A 95 -3.60 9.37 -9.34
CA ILE A 95 -4.18 10.69 -9.65
C ILE A 95 -5.66 10.72 -9.25
N GLY A 96 -6.06 11.74 -8.49
CA GLY A 96 -7.43 11.90 -8.00
C GLY A 96 -7.78 11.11 -6.73
N MET A 97 -6.85 10.31 -6.20
CA MET A 97 -7.04 9.60 -4.93
C MET A 97 -6.56 10.45 -3.74
N TRP A 98 -6.95 10.02 -2.54
CA TRP A 98 -6.83 10.77 -1.29
C TRP A 98 -5.40 11.21 -0.91
N ALA A 99 -4.37 10.46 -1.34
CA ALA A 99 -2.96 10.77 -1.05
C ALA A 99 -2.21 11.35 -2.27
N TYR A 100 -2.91 11.75 -3.33
CA TYR A 100 -2.26 12.27 -4.53
C TYR A 100 -1.65 13.66 -4.27
N ALA A 101 -0.36 13.68 -3.91
CA ALA A 101 0.43 14.88 -3.71
C ALA A 101 1.51 15.02 -4.80
N PRO A 102 1.94 16.25 -5.13
CA PRO A 102 3.10 16.48 -6.00
C PRO A 102 4.34 15.76 -5.47
N ARG A 103 5.14 15.18 -6.38
CA ARG A 103 6.40 14.48 -6.06
C ARG A 103 7.60 15.34 -6.43
#